data_AF-A0A536E9K2-F1
#
_entry.id   AF-A0A536E9K2-F1
#
_cell.length_a   1.000
_cell.length_b   1.000
_cell.length_c   1.000
_cell.angle_alpha   90.00
_cell.angle_beta   90.00
_cell.angle_gamma   90.00
#
_symmetry.space_group_name_H-M   'P 1'
#
loop_
_entity.id
_entity.type
_entity.pdbx_description
1 polymer ?
#
loop_
_entity_poly.entity_id
_entity_poly.type
_entity_poly.pdbx_seq_one_letter_code
_entity_poly.pdbx_strand_id
1 'polypeptide(L)'
;MLPHEMLQTQTQVERSLLSRVMGWLALSLALTTGGIYLWIAGVVPQNIPWLLYFIVAIGLIFGIQAATNSKNQSLAVGLFGLFSVIEGLFIAPIVAYYLHAAPDAVGSALLGTVGIFLVAAAVVYLTSINMAAWGKYLLGALLVGIVISFATLIFHFPISNLALSLFLGVVFVGLTFFDFWRVKAERAGDNNALLLALSLYLDFINLFLILLRIFGRRD
;
A
#
# COMPACT_ATOMS: atom_id res chain seq x y z
N MET A 1 -27.39 -33.56 -0.15
CA MET A 1 -26.73 -32.90 -1.31
C MET A 1 -26.37 -31.42 -1.09
N LEU A 2 -26.63 -30.82 0.09
CA LEU A 2 -26.41 -29.38 0.34
C LEU A 2 -24.98 -28.85 0.69
N PRO A 3 -23.94 -29.64 0.99
CA PRO A 3 -22.61 -29.09 1.32
C PRO A 3 -21.82 -28.55 0.10
N HIS A 4 -21.95 -29.18 -1.06
CA HIS A 4 -21.11 -28.87 -2.23
C HIS A 4 -21.50 -27.55 -2.89
N GLU A 5 -22.79 -27.20 -2.91
CA GLU A 5 -23.27 -25.92 -3.47
C GLU A 5 -22.80 -24.73 -2.61
N MET A 6 -22.85 -24.85 -1.28
CA MET A 6 -22.38 -23.79 -0.37
C MET A 6 -20.87 -23.52 -0.50
N LEU A 7 -20.06 -24.57 -0.68
CA LEU A 7 -18.62 -24.45 -0.90
C LEU A 7 -18.29 -23.76 -2.23
N GLN A 8 -19.08 -24.05 -3.28
CA GLN A 8 -18.93 -23.43 -4.60
C GLN A 8 -19.32 -21.94 -4.59
N THR A 9 -20.38 -21.57 -3.86
CA THR A 9 -20.78 -20.17 -3.71
C THR A 9 -19.72 -19.35 -2.97
N GLN A 10 -19.12 -19.88 -1.91
CA GLN A 10 -18.06 -19.17 -1.17
C GLN A 10 -16.80 -18.97 -2.01
N THR A 11 -16.34 -20.02 -2.71
CA THR A 11 -15.15 -19.89 -3.59
C THR A 11 -15.36 -18.94 -4.77
N GLN A 12 -16.58 -18.86 -5.32
CA GLN A 12 -16.90 -17.86 -6.35
C GLN A 12 -16.89 -16.43 -5.82
N VAL A 13 -17.45 -16.20 -4.62
CA VAL A 13 -17.45 -14.89 -3.97
C VAL A 13 -16.02 -14.43 -3.67
N GLU A 14 -15.18 -15.28 -3.09
CA GLU A 14 -13.77 -14.97 -2.81
C GLU A 14 -13.00 -14.56 -4.07
N ARG A 15 -13.16 -15.30 -5.18
CA ARG A 15 -12.51 -14.98 -6.46
C ARG A 15 -12.99 -13.65 -7.02
N SER A 16 -14.29 -13.37 -6.92
CA SER A 16 -14.87 -12.09 -7.34
C SER A 16 -14.38 -10.91 -6.48
N LEU A 17 -14.12 -11.14 -5.20
CA LEU A 17 -13.62 -10.10 -4.31
C LEU A 17 -12.16 -9.79 -4.61
N LEU A 18 -11.32 -10.83 -4.73
CA LEU A 18 -9.92 -10.68 -5.09
C LEU A 18 -9.76 -9.89 -6.40
N SER A 19 -10.50 -10.26 -7.45
CA SER A 19 -10.40 -9.56 -8.74
C SER A 19 -10.81 -8.09 -8.64
N ARG A 20 -11.84 -7.76 -7.87
CA ARG A 20 -12.26 -6.37 -7.60
C ARG A 20 -11.19 -5.60 -6.83
N VAL A 21 -10.64 -6.19 -5.78
CA VAL A 21 -9.58 -5.57 -4.96
C VAL A 21 -8.34 -5.31 -5.82
N MET A 22 -7.90 -6.29 -6.61
CA MET A 22 -6.76 -6.14 -7.52
C MET A 22 -7.04 -5.11 -8.62
N GLY A 23 -8.28 -5.01 -9.12
CA GLY A 23 -8.68 -3.98 -10.07
C GLY A 23 -8.57 -2.57 -9.49
N TRP A 24 -9.03 -2.37 -8.25
CA TRP A 24 -8.89 -1.09 -7.54
C TRP A 24 -7.43 -0.76 -7.23
N LEU A 25 -6.62 -1.76 -6.85
CA LEU A 25 -5.18 -1.60 -6.65
C LEU A 25 -4.49 -1.17 -7.96
N ALA A 26 -4.76 -1.86 -9.07
CA ALA A 26 -4.16 -1.52 -10.36
C ALA A 26 -4.55 -0.10 -10.82
N LEU A 27 -5.82 0.27 -10.67
CA LEU A 27 -6.30 1.61 -11.01
C LEU A 27 -5.63 2.70 -10.16
N SER A 28 -5.55 2.50 -8.85
CA SER A 28 -4.91 3.46 -7.95
C SER A 28 -3.42 3.62 -8.27
N LEU A 29 -2.68 2.54 -8.52
CA LEU A 29 -1.27 2.62 -8.94
C LEU A 29 -1.09 3.35 -10.27
N ALA A 30 -2.01 3.17 -11.23
CA ALA A 30 -1.99 3.91 -12.49
C ALA A 30 -2.23 5.42 -12.25
N LEU A 31 -3.18 5.78 -11.39
CA LEU A 31 -3.44 7.17 -11.00
C LEU A 31 -2.26 7.80 -10.25
N THR A 32 -1.60 7.04 -9.38
CA THR A 32 -0.37 7.46 -8.68
C THR A 32 0.77 7.71 -9.66
N THR A 33 0.94 6.84 -10.66
CA THR A 33 1.90 7.06 -11.75
C THR A 33 1.58 8.34 -12.52
N GLY A 34 0.29 8.60 -12.78
CA GLY A 34 -0.18 9.87 -13.35
C GLY A 34 0.18 11.08 -12.49
N GLY A 35 -0.04 11.00 -11.17
CA GLY A 35 0.37 12.03 -10.22
C GLY A 35 1.88 12.31 -10.26
N ILE A 36 2.71 11.26 -10.26
CA ILE A 36 4.17 11.39 -10.39
C ILE A 36 4.53 12.12 -11.69
N TYR A 37 3.92 11.72 -12.82
CA TYR A 37 4.15 12.33 -14.12
C TYR A 37 3.78 13.82 -14.14
N LEU A 38 2.61 14.19 -13.57
CA LEU A 38 2.17 15.59 -13.50
C LEU A 38 3.15 16.48 -12.73
N TRP A 39 3.75 15.96 -11.66
CA TRP A 39 4.76 16.66 -10.89
C TRP A 39 6.08 16.82 -11.67
N ILE A 40 6.55 15.76 -12.32
CA ILE A 40 7.79 15.77 -13.13
C ILE A 40 7.63 16.70 -14.33
N ALA A 41 6.47 16.70 -14.98
CA ALA A 41 6.16 17.56 -16.13
C ALA A 41 5.99 19.04 -15.74
N GLY A 42 6.04 19.39 -14.45
CA GLY A 42 5.89 20.77 -13.99
C GLY A 42 4.48 21.34 -14.11
N VAL A 43 3.46 20.48 -14.28
CA VAL A 43 2.04 20.90 -14.34
C VAL A 43 1.55 21.37 -12.97
N VAL A 44 2.09 20.78 -11.90
CA VAL A 44 1.78 21.13 -10.51
C VAL A 44 2.97 21.91 -9.90
N PRO A 45 2.72 22.96 -9.09
CA PRO A 45 3.79 23.69 -8.41
C PRO A 45 4.66 22.78 -7.53
N GLN A 46 5.98 22.81 -7.75
CA GLN A 46 6.93 21.96 -7.02
C GLN A 46 7.30 22.49 -5.64
N ASN A 47 6.93 23.73 -5.31
CA ASN A 47 7.19 24.37 -4.01
C ASN A 47 6.15 24.03 -2.94
N ILE A 48 5.21 23.12 -3.21
CA ILE A 48 4.23 22.68 -2.23
C ILE A 48 4.94 21.87 -1.13
N PRO A 49 4.83 22.26 0.16
CA PRO A 49 5.47 21.53 1.25
C PRO A 49 4.97 20.08 1.34
N TRP A 50 5.88 19.14 1.55
CA TRP A 50 5.56 17.72 1.74
C TRP A 50 4.54 17.48 2.86
N LEU A 51 4.54 18.33 3.90
CA LEU A 51 3.61 18.24 5.02
C LEU A 51 2.16 18.50 4.59
N LEU A 52 1.92 19.35 3.59
CA LEU A 52 0.56 19.61 3.10
C LEU A 52 -0.01 18.35 2.42
N TYR A 53 0.79 17.72 1.56
CA TYR A 53 0.42 16.45 0.94
C TYR A 53 0.12 15.38 2.00
N PHE A 54 0.96 15.27 3.02
CA PHE A 54 0.78 14.33 4.12
C PHE A 54 -0.54 14.56 4.87
N ILE A 55 -0.85 15.81 5.25
CA ILE A 55 -2.11 16.16 5.95
C ILE A 55 -3.32 15.84 5.07
N VAL A 56 -3.26 16.19 3.78
CA VAL A 56 -4.36 15.91 2.84
C VAL A 56 -4.55 14.40 2.64
N ALA A 57 -3.47 13.64 2.48
CA ALA A 57 -3.51 12.19 2.34
C ALA A 57 -4.18 11.53 3.56
N ILE A 58 -3.81 11.93 4.78
CA ILE A 58 -4.45 11.45 6.02
C ILE A 58 -5.94 11.81 6.04
N GLY A 59 -6.29 13.05 5.70
CA GLY A 59 -7.69 13.49 5.62
C GLY A 59 -8.50 12.67 4.61
N LEU A 60 -7.92 12.32 3.46
CA LEU A 60 -8.55 11.49 2.45
C LEU A 60 -8.72 10.04 2.91
N ILE A 61 -7.74 9.46 3.61
CA ILE A 61 -7.86 8.10 4.18
C ILE A 61 -9.05 8.02 5.15
N PHE A 62 -9.21 9.02 6.02
CA PHE A 62 -10.38 9.10 6.90
C PHE A 62 -11.68 9.37 6.12
N GLY A 63 -11.63 10.21 5.08
CA GLY A 63 -12.76 10.48 4.20
C GLY A 63 -13.25 9.24 3.45
N ILE A 64 -12.33 8.43 2.92
CA ILE A 64 -12.65 7.15 2.24
C ILE A 64 -13.34 6.21 3.23
N GLN A 65 -12.78 6.04 4.44
CA GLN A 65 -13.38 5.22 5.49
C GLN A 65 -14.79 5.70 5.87
N ALA A 66 -14.97 7.00 6.08
CA ALA A 66 -16.28 7.57 6.39
C ALA A 66 -17.29 7.38 5.25
N ALA A 67 -16.88 7.59 3.99
CA ALA A 67 -17.70 7.38 2.81
C ALA A 67 -18.11 5.91 2.63
N THR A 68 -17.18 4.96 2.85
CA THR A 68 -17.49 3.52 2.83
C THR A 68 -18.45 3.13 3.96
N ASN A 69 -18.22 3.59 5.19
CA ASN A 69 -19.08 3.28 6.34
C ASN A 69 -20.50 3.84 6.20
N SER A 70 -20.63 5.02 5.57
CA SER A 70 -21.92 5.64 5.21
C SER A 70 -22.57 5.02 3.97
N LYS A 71 -21.98 3.96 3.39
CA LYS A 71 -22.45 3.28 2.17
C LYS A 71 -22.51 4.18 0.92
N ASN A 72 -21.81 5.31 0.92
CA ASN A 72 -21.71 6.19 -0.25
C ASN A 72 -20.55 5.74 -1.16
N GLN A 73 -20.82 4.73 -1.99
CA GLN A 73 -19.79 4.11 -2.83
C GLN A 73 -19.21 5.09 -3.86
N SER A 74 -20.01 5.95 -4.46
CA SER A 74 -19.54 6.93 -5.46
C SER A 74 -18.56 7.93 -4.84
N LEU A 75 -18.86 8.45 -3.64
CA LEU A 75 -17.95 9.33 -2.92
C LEU A 75 -16.67 8.60 -2.52
N ALA A 76 -16.78 7.37 -2.01
CA ALA A 76 -15.61 6.60 -1.59
C ALA A 76 -14.65 6.35 -2.76
N VAL A 77 -15.19 5.98 -3.94
CA VAL A 77 -14.39 5.80 -5.17
C VAL A 77 -13.75 7.11 -5.62
N GLY A 78 -14.49 8.21 -5.61
CA GLY A 78 -13.96 9.53 -5.97
C GLY A 78 -12.82 9.97 -5.05
N LEU A 79 -12.99 9.79 -3.73
CA LEU A 79 -11.95 10.10 -2.75
C LEU A 79 -10.74 9.19 -2.89
N PHE A 80 -10.92 7.90 -3.20
CA PHE A 80 -9.80 6.98 -3.42
C PHE A 80 -9.01 7.32 -4.68
N GLY A 81 -9.70 7.72 -5.76
CA GLY A 81 -9.05 8.20 -6.98
C GLY A 81 -8.25 9.49 -6.73
N LEU A 82 -8.84 10.46 -6.04
CA LEU A 82 -8.16 11.71 -5.65
C LEU A 82 -6.94 11.43 -4.76
N PHE A 83 -7.11 10.57 -3.75
CA PHE A 83 -6.03 10.11 -2.89
C PHE A 83 -4.88 9.51 -3.70
N SER A 84 -5.17 8.64 -4.66
CA SER A 84 -4.16 7.98 -5.48
C SER A 84 -3.31 8.99 -6.28
N VAL A 85 -3.93 10.05 -6.83
CA VAL A 85 -3.22 11.11 -7.56
C VAL A 85 -2.37 11.96 -6.60
N ILE A 86 -2.94 12.36 -5.47
CA ILE A 86 -2.25 13.17 -4.46
C ILE A 86 -1.06 12.43 -3.87
N GLU A 87 -1.21 11.14 -3.60
CA GLU A 87 -0.10 10.30 -3.14
C GLU A 87 1.00 10.21 -4.21
N GLY A 88 0.63 10.17 -5.49
CA GLY A 88 1.58 10.28 -6.61
C GLY A 88 2.38 11.58 -6.57
N LEU A 89 1.70 12.72 -6.35
CA LEU A 89 2.36 14.03 -6.19
C LEU A 89 3.26 14.07 -4.95
N PHE A 90 2.86 13.40 -3.86
CA PHE A 90 3.61 13.33 -2.62
C PHE A 90 4.94 12.58 -2.78
N ILE A 91 4.92 11.42 -3.45
CA ILE A 91 6.12 10.59 -3.62
C ILE A 91 6.97 10.99 -4.82
N ALA A 92 6.45 11.82 -5.73
CA ALA A 92 7.13 12.23 -6.95
C ALA A 92 8.54 12.80 -6.74
N PRO A 93 8.82 13.67 -5.75
CA PRO A 93 10.18 14.19 -5.53
C PRO A 93 11.19 13.06 -5.21
N ILE A 94 10.76 12.04 -4.46
CA ILE A 94 11.60 10.88 -4.11
C ILE A 94 11.87 10.05 -5.36
N VAL A 95 10.82 9.74 -6.13
CA VAL A 95 10.95 8.97 -7.36
C VAL A 95 11.84 9.70 -8.37
N ALA A 96 11.61 10.99 -8.57
CA ALA A 96 12.42 11.82 -9.46
C ALA A 96 13.88 11.84 -9.04
N TYR A 97 14.18 11.97 -7.73
CA TYR A 97 15.56 11.90 -7.24
C TYR A 97 16.25 10.60 -7.64
N TYR A 98 15.63 9.45 -7.40
CA TYR A 98 16.21 8.15 -7.77
C TYR A 98 16.26 7.92 -9.28
N LEU A 99 15.30 8.47 -10.04
CA LEU A 99 15.34 8.38 -11.50
C LEU A 99 16.58 9.06 -12.10
N HIS A 100 17.09 10.11 -11.45
CA HIS A 100 18.33 10.77 -11.84
C HIS A 100 19.57 10.11 -11.23
N ALA A 101 19.53 9.74 -9.95
CA ALA A 101 20.70 9.24 -9.21
C ALA A 101 21.01 7.75 -9.44
N ALA A 102 19.97 6.92 -9.62
CA ALA A 102 20.06 5.47 -9.79
C ALA A 102 18.88 4.95 -10.65
N PRO A 103 18.90 5.18 -11.98
CA PRO A 103 17.76 4.87 -12.86
C PRO A 103 17.28 3.41 -12.76
N ASP A 104 18.22 2.47 -12.65
CA ASP A 104 17.94 1.03 -12.53
C ASP A 104 17.23 0.65 -11.22
N ALA A 105 17.37 1.47 -10.18
CA ALA A 105 16.79 1.21 -8.86
C ALA A 105 15.26 1.33 -8.87
N VAL A 106 14.70 2.26 -9.67
CA VAL A 106 13.24 2.44 -9.76
C VAL A 106 12.58 1.19 -10.35
N GLY A 107 13.11 0.69 -11.47
CA GLY A 107 12.63 -0.55 -12.08
C GLY A 107 12.80 -1.76 -11.18
N SER A 108 13.97 -1.89 -10.54
CA SER A 108 14.27 -3.00 -9.61
C SER A 108 13.35 -3.00 -8.39
N ALA A 109 13.08 -1.82 -7.81
CA ALA A 109 12.19 -1.68 -6.67
C ALA A 109 10.74 -2.02 -7.02
N LEU A 110 10.27 -1.58 -8.20
CA LEU A 110 8.94 -1.92 -8.69
C LEU A 110 8.80 -3.44 -8.92
N LEU A 111 9.77 -4.06 -9.60
CA LEU A 111 9.78 -5.50 -9.84
C LEU A 111 9.86 -6.29 -8.52
N GLY A 112 10.68 -5.86 -7.57
CA GLY A 112 10.76 -6.46 -6.24
C GLY A 112 9.44 -6.37 -5.48
N THR A 113 8.77 -5.21 -5.52
CA THR A 113 7.47 -5.01 -4.88
C THR A 113 6.40 -5.90 -5.49
N VAL A 114 6.30 -5.93 -6.83
CA VAL A 114 5.38 -6.82 -7.55
C VAL A 114 5.68 -8.28 -7.21
N GLY A 115 6.95 -8.68 -7.17
CA GLY A 115 7.37 -10.03 -6.80
C GLY A 115 6.92 -10.43 -5.40
N ILE A 116 7.11 -9.55 -4.41
CA ILE A 116 6.64 -9.77 -3.03
C ILE A 116 5.11 -9.92 -2.99
N PHE A 117 4.37 -9.04 -3.69
CA PHE A 117 2.91 -9.10 -3.75
C PHE A 117 2.42 -10.40 -4.39
N LEU A 118 3.06 -10.85 -5.47
CA LEU A 118 2.73 -12.12 -6.12
C LEU A 118 2.99 -13.31 -5.20
N VAL A 119 4.13 -13.33 -4.50
CA VAL A 119 4.46 -14.39 -3.54
C VAL A 119 3.47 -14.39 -2.37
N ALA A 120 3.16 -13.23 -1.80
CA ALA A 120 2.22 -13.09 -0.70
C ALA A 120 0.81 -13.59 -1.11
N ALA A 121 0.31 -13.13 -2.26
CA ALA A 121 -0.96 -13.59 -2.82
C ALA A 121 -0.96 -15.10 -3.06
N ALA A 122 0.07 -15.64 -3.71
CA ALA A 122 0.18 -17.07 -3.98
C ALA A 122 0.19 -17.88 -2.70
N VAL A 123 1.02 -17.53 -1.71
CA VAL A 123 1.11 -18.27 -0.45
C VAL A 123 -0.23 -18.21 0.30
N VAL A 124 -0.83 -17.03 0.43
CA VAL A 124 -2.10 -16.88 1.17
C VAL A 124 -3.23 -17.68 0.50
N TYR A 125 -3.35 -17.63 -0.82
CA TYR A 125 -4.46 -18.29 -1.52
C TYR A 125 -4.22 -19.80 -1.73
N LEU A 126 -2.98 -20.24 -1.92
CA LEU A 126 -2.64 -21.65 -2.13
C LEU A 126 -2.48 -22.45 -0.84
N THR A 127 -2.30 -21.78 0.31
CA THR A 127 -2.13 -22.46 1.62
C THR A 127 -3.30 -22.20 2.56
N SER A 128 -3.37 -22.97 3.64
CA SER A 128 -4.35 -22.82 4.72
C SER A 128 -3.85 -21.95 5.87
N ILE A 129 -3.01 -20.95 5.57
CA ILE A 129 -2.46 -20.06 6.60
C ILE A 129 -3.57 -19.24 7.28
N ASN A 130 -3.50 -19.13 8.61
CA ASN A 130 -4.40 -18.31 9.40
C ASN A 130 -3.60 -17.19 10.09
N MET A 131 -3.88 -15.94 9.71
CA MET A 131 -3.18 -14.76 10.23
C MET A 131 -4.03 -13.90 11.16
N ALA A 132 -5.18 -14.39 11.65
CA ALA A 132 -6.11 -13.60 12.48
C ALA A 132 -5.44 -12.92 13.70
N ALA A 133 -4.51 -13.62 14.36
CA ALA A 133 -3.81 -13.10 15.53
C ALA A 133 -2.64 -12.15 15.19
N TRP A 134 -2.19 -12.10 13.93
CA TRP A 134 -0.98 -11.40 13.52
C TRP A 134 -1.17 -9.89 13.37
N GLY A 135 -2.39 -9.44 13.07
CA GLY A 135 -2.68 -8.02 12.82
C GLY A 135 -2.23 -7.09 13.93
N LYS A 136 -2.46 -7.45 15.21
CA LYS A 136 -2.02 -6.63 16.35
C LYS A 136 -0.49 -6.54 16.49
N TYR A 137 0.23 -7.62 16.15
CA TYR A 137 1.69 -7.65 16.24
C TYR A 137 2.32 -6.85 15.10
N LEU A 138 1.78 -6.99 13.88
CA LEU A 138 2.24 -6.25 12.72
C LEU A 138 1.95 -4.75 12.85
N LEU A 139 0.77 -4.38 13.34
CA LEU A 139 0.45 -2.98 13.66
C LEU A 139 1.37 -2.43 14.75
N GLY A 140 1.63 -3.19 15.81
CA GLY A 140 2.58 -2.81 16.85
C GLY A 140 4.00 -2.58 16.30
N ALA A 141 4.48 -3.49 15.45
CA ALA A 141 5.79 -3.37 14.80
C ALA A 141 5.85 -2.15 13.85
N LEU A 142 4.78 -1.86 13.12
CA LEU A 142 4.67 -0.67 12.27
C LEU A 142 4.74 0.61 13.10
N LEU A 143 3.98 0.69 14.20
CA LEU A 143 3.99 1.85 15.09
C LEU A 143 5.37 2.08 15.71
N VAL A 144 6.05 1.01 16.13
CA VAL A 144 7.44 1.09 16.62
C VAL A 144 8.36 1.64 15.53
N GLY A 145 8.24 1.14 14.29
CA GLY A 145 9.01 1.64 13.15
C GLY A 145 8.78 3.13 12.86
N ILE A 146 7.52 3.58 12.94
CA ILE A 146 7.15 5.00 12.78
C ILE A 146 7.79 5.84 13.89
N VAL A 147 7.63 5.43 15.16
CA VAL A 147 8.22 6.16 16.30
C VAL A 147 9.74 6.25 16.17
N ILE A 148 10.41 5.16 15.79
CA ILE A 148 11.86 5.17 15.56
C ILE A 148 12.22 6.12 14.42
N SER A 149 11.46 6.13 13.31
CA SER A 149 11.70 7.03 12.18
C SER A 149 11.61 8.50 12.58
N PHE A 150 10.58 8.86 13.36
CA PHE A 150 10.44 10.21 13.92
C PHE A 150 11.56 10.54 14.92
N ALA A 151 11.93 9.59 15.77
CA ALA A 151 13.00 9.77 16.74
C ALA A 151 14.36 10.00 16.05
N THR A 152 14.66 9.28 14.96
CA THR A 152 15.87 9.50 14.17
C THR A 152 15.91 10.88 13.53
N LEU A 153 14.76 11.41 13.10
CA LEU A 153 14.66 12.75 12.50
C LEU A 153 14.89 13.86 13.54
N ILE A 154 14.33 13.74 14.74
CA ILE A 154 14.38 14.79 15.78
C ILE A 154 15.66 14.69 16.62
N PHE A 155 15.97 13.49 17.11
CA PHE A 155 17.04 13.26 18.10
C PHE A 155 18.35 12.78 17.48
N HIS A 156 18.41 12.60 16.16
CA HIS A 156 19.60 12.14 15.44
C HIS A 156 20.17 10.82 16.01
N PHE A 157 19.28 9.89 16.41
CA PHE A 157 19.69 8.58 16.90
C PHE A 157 20.63 7.89 15.90
N PRO A 158 21.69 7.20 16.38
CA PRO A 158 22.70 6.56 15.52
C PRO A 158 22.22 5.25 14.89
N ILE A 159 20.98 5.21 14.40
CA ILE A 159 20.43 4.08 13.66
C ILE A 159 20.67 4.34 12.18
N SER A 160 21.31 3.40 11.49
CA SER A 160 21.52 3.54 10.05
C SER A 160 20.18 3.52 9.30
N ASN A 161 20.05 4.40 8.30
CA ASN A 161 18.89 4.43 7.42
C ASN A 161 18.61 3.06 6.76
N LEU A 162 19.67 2.27 6.51
CA LEU A 162 19.56 0.91 5.98
C LEU A 162 18.91 -0.04 6.98
N ALA A 163 19.35 -0.03 8.25
CA ALA A 163 18.76 -0.90 9.27
C ALA A 163 17.27 -0.60 9.47
N LEU A 164 16.90 0.69 9.49
CA LEU A 164 15.50 1.10 9.58
C LEU A 164 14.68 0.65 8.37
N SER A 165 15.22 0.78 7.16
CA SER A 165 14.54 0.33 5.94
C SER A 165 14.41 -1.19 5.84
N LEU A 166 15.41 -1.95 6.29
CA LEU A 166 15.30 -3.42 6.37
C LEU A 166 14.24 -3.84 7.38
N PHE A 167 14.21 -3.22 8.56
CA PHE A 167 13.19 -3.48 9.57
C PHE A 167 11.78 -3.19 9.05
N LEU A 168 11.56 -1.96 8.54
CA LEU A 168 10.26 -1.59 7.96
C LEU A 168 9.89 -2.48 6.77
N GLY A 169 10.87 -2.86 5.94
CA GLY A 169 10.67 -3.76 4.82
C GLY A 169 10.08 -5.10 5.28
N VAL A 170 10.67 -5.74 6.29
CA VAL A 170 10.15 -6.99 6.86
C VAL A 170 8.74 -6.81 7.43
N VAL A 171 8.49 -5.70 8.14
CA VAL A 171 7.16 -5.39 8.69
C VAL A 171 6.12 -5.25 7.58
N PHE A 172 6.43 -4.50 6.53
CA PHE A 172 5.51 -4.30 5.40
C PHE A 172 5.31 -5.58 4.58
N VAL A 173 6.33 -6.43 4.41
CA VAL A 173 6.11 -7.76 3.82
C VAL A 173 5.11 -8.55 4.68
N GLY A 174 5.26 -8.55 6.01
CA GLY A 174 4.31 -9.19 6.91
C GLY A 174 2.90 -8.61 6.82
N LEU A 175 2.76 -7.29 6.72
CA LEU A 175 1.49 -6.60 6.50
C LEU A 175 0.85 -7.00 5.18
N THR A 176 1.63 -7.12 4.10
CA THR A 176 1.11 -7.54 2.79
C THR A 176 0.54 -8.96 2.83
N PHE A 177 1.23 -9.90 3.49
CA PHE A 177 0.67 -11.24 3.73
C PHE A 177 -0.62 -11.18 4.54
N PHE A 178 -0.66 -10.36 5.59
CA PHE A 178 -1.84 -10.19 6.43
C PHE A 178 -3.01 -9.56 5.67
N ASP A 179 -2.76 -8.59 4.80
CA ASP A 179 -3.79 -7.92 4.02
C ASP A 179 -4.35 -8.82 2.92
N PHE A 180 -3.52 -9.61 2.22
CA PHE A 180 -4.03 -10.67 1.35
C PHE A 180 -4.85 -11.69 2.15
N TRP A 181 -4.41 -12.04 3.35
CA TRP A 181 -5.17 -12.95 4.22
C TRP A 181 -6.52 -12.35 4.62
N ARG A 182 -6.59 -11.04 4.87
CA ARG A 182 -7.85 -10.32 5.11
C ARG A 182 -8.78 -10.37 3.91
N VAL A 183 -8.26 -10.17 2.68
CA VAL A 183 -9.08 -10.32 1.46
C VAL A 183 -9.65 -11.73 1.35
N LYS A 184 -8.85 -12.76 1.65
CA LYS A 184 -9.30 -14.16 1.65
C LYS A 184 -10.31 -14.47 2.76
N ALA A 185 -10.15 -13.87 3.94
CA ALA A 185 -10.99 -14.12 5.11
C ALA A 185 -12.32 -13.35 5.10
N GLU A 186 -12.46 -12.35 4.23
CA GLU A 186 -13.67 -11.53 4.10
C GLU A 186 -14.88 -12.38 3.70
N ARG A 187 -16.00 -12.20 4.39
CA ARG A 187 -17.21 -13.00 4.17
C ARG A 187 -18.10 -12.40 3.08
N ALA A 188 -18.86 -13.27 2.41
CA ALA A 188 -19.86 -12.86 1.43
C ALA A 188 -20.90 -11.90 2.07
N GLY A 189 -20.97 -10.67 1.55
CA GLY A 189 -21.91 -9.63 2.01
C GLY A 189 -21.24 -8.37 2.56
N ASP A 190 -19.99 -8.45 3.02
CA ASP A 190 -19.19 -7.28 3.37
C ASP A 190 -18.57 -6.69 2.10
N ASN A 191 -19.13 -5.58 1.60
CA ASN A 191 -18.68 -4.94 0.37
C ASN A 191 -17.47 -4.01 0.61
N ASN A 192 -16.46 -4.50 1.34
CA ASN A 192 -15.29 -3.73 1.78
C ASN A 192 -14.13 -3.73 0.77
N ALA A 193 -14.37 -4.12 -0.47
CA ALA A 193 -13.35 -4.26 -1.51
C ALA A 193 -12.48 -2.99 -1.68
N LEU A 194 -13.07 -1.80 -1.52
CA LEU A 194 -12.34 -0.54 -1.66
C LEU A 194 -11.37 -0.30 -0.49
N LEU A 195 -11.77 -0.61 0.75
CA LEU A 195 -10.91 -0.47 1.93
C LEU A 195 -9.79 -1.52 1.95
N LEU A 196 -10.09 -2.74 1.50
CA LEU A 196 -9.09 -3.78 1.29
C LEU A 196 -8.07 -3.37 0.22
N ALA A 197 -8.53 -2.78 -0.89
CA ALA A 197 -7.66 -2.25 -1.93
C ALA A 197 -6.81 -1.07 -1.44
N LEU A 198 -7.39 -0.16 -0.64
CA LEU A 198 -6.64 0.93 -0.01
C LEU A 198 -5.52 0.40 0.90
N SER A 199 -5.79 -0.64 1.69
CA SER A 199 -4.79 -1.29 2.56
C SER A 199 -3.63 -1.87 1.73
N LEU A 200 -3.94 -2.69 0.72
CA LEU A 200 -2.93 -3.24 -0.20
C LEU A 200 -2.19 -2.17 -0.99
N TYR A 201 -2.85 -1.07 -1.34
CA TYR A 201 -2.22 0.07 -2.00
C TYR A 201 -1.17 0.73 -1.10
N LEU A 202 -1.50 0.99 0.16
CA LEU A 202 -0.57 1.56 1.13
C LEU A 202 0.63 0.64 1.34
N ASP A 203 0.39 -0.67 1.46
CA ASP A 203 1.47 -1.65 1.54
C ASP A 203 2.38 -1.62 0.30
N PHE A 204 1.78 -1.49 -0.90
CA PHE A 204 2.52 -1.47 -2.15
C PHE A 204 3.43 -0.25 -2.24
N ILE A 205 2.88 0.95 -2.01
CA ILE A 205 3.65 2.20 -2.07
C ILE A 205 4.77 2.19 -1.02
N ASN A 206 4.49 1.73 0.19
CA ASN A 206 5.51 1.68 1.24
C ASN A 206 6.62 0.68 0.92
N LEU A 207 6.29 -0.55 0.48
CA LEU A 207 7.30 -1.51 0.04
C LEU A 207 8.12 -0.99 -1.14
N PHE A 208 7.48 -0.35 -2.11
CA PHE A 208 8.16 0.27 -3.23
C PHE A 208 9.18 1.32 -2.76
N LEU A 209 8.79 2.25 -1.90
CA LEU A 209 9.69 3.27 -1.37
C LEU A 209 10.83 2.69 -0.52
N ILE A 210 10.56 1.64 0.24
CA ILE A 210 11.57 0.94 1.04
C ILE A 210 12.59 0.26 0.13
N LEU A 211 12.13 -0.53 -0.85
CA LEU A 211 13.00 -1.19 -1.81
C LEU A 211 13.75 -0.19 -2.69
N LEU A 212 13.11 0.92 -3.07
CA LEU A 212 13.74 2.00 -3.82
C LEU A 212 14.89 2.61 -3.03
N ARG A 213 14.72 2.82 -1.71
CA ARG A 213 15.81 3.30 -0.85
C ARG A 213 16.92 2.27 -0.70
N ILE A 214 16.60 0.98 -0.63
CA ILE A 214 17.59 -0.10 -0.49
C ILE A 214 18.41 -0.23 -1.79
N PHE A 215 17.75 -0.32 -2.95
CA PHE A 215 18.43 -0.52 -4.24
C PHE A 215 19.03 0.76 -4.81
N GLY A 216 18.47 1.92 -4.48
CA GLY A 216 18.98 3.22 -4.88
C GLY A 216 20.19 3.69 -4.05
N ARG A 217 20.54 2.95 -2.99
CA ARG A 217 21.76 3.21 -2.23
C ARG A 217 22.97 2.81 -3.09
N ARG A 218 23.78 3.81 -3.44
CA ARG A 218 25.12 3.62 -4.01
C ARG A 218 26.12 3.91 -2.90
N ASP A 219 27.06 3.01 -2.68
CA ASP A 219 28.21 3.24 -1.78
C ASP A 219 29.13 4.33 -2.35
#